data_AF-A0A6M2D3D1-F1
#
_entry.id   AF-A0A6M2D3D1-F1
#
_cell.length_a   1.000
_cell.length_b   1.000
_cell.length_c   1.000
_cell.angle_alpha   90.00
_cell.angle_beta   90.00
_cell.angle_gamma   90.00
#
_symmetry.space_group_name_H-M   'P 1'
#
loop_
_entity.id
_entity.type
_entity.pdbx_description
1 polymer ?
#
loop_
_entity_poly.entity_id
_entity_poly.type
_entity_poly.pdbx_seq_one_letter_code
_entity_poly.pdbx_strand_id
1 'polypeptide(L)'
;NRSQNAEQCGLVWIFLRNGGGEAVRRQLSEKGLPVANQIWAPILPSFISAVAELIWPLSDNCVFPRSLLELGQHLQLQEYVRLLAEWCSNNRETRMYLLATSFLVCHEYHKACMLYQKLAYEHVPTEPYIMQQIQRVKSSDASPEQSLLPLYYQHVIKAFTDAPDCIITLAEAALKRTPRDDPHVPVLWSLLFKHQLQLGHITEAYHAMIQNPIADHRNNCLQQLVIVLCERGQLSTLVNFPFKGVESDVIHILETRARATDALEQRYYDVLYCMHVNAKKYRRAASAMYEHALRLQEEAGTLEALKQQELCLLAAINCLLLVKSEDAWVAMPLPVSRADRSPKRDSTGEEIPHALTRKVEVIQVEDMRCKLSLVRAWLLLSGSSRDPITLPLSPDETVLLLVGAGYFNLAIHICKQFSLNLDPVFEGVVQHCLRSLPVQTIQGARAINPQWIIENPKAVLDIPGQAWLLLRHYLKQYEKERGTTRYHRLVASKLLCNGFLLPPWLIESYKERDAPELLRLLIAYSRLEKATDISIEYIDAVLGKGKEYFGLTSSLHASSPPVWLPHTTFDRLLVALKSSANMESQYQKLDHKLKDYFKTLERVSLAMRR
;
A
#
# COMPACT_ATOMS: atom_id res chain seq x y z
N ASN A 1 20.20 5.72 -58.97
CA ASN A 1 20.71 6.43 -60.17
C ASN A 1 19.70 7.41 -60.76
N ARG A 2 19.63 8.62 -60.20
CA ARG A 2 19.30 9.87 -60.92
C ARG A 2 20.16 10.98 -60.34
N SER A 3 21.47 10.82 -60.51
CA SER A 3 22.44 11.90 -60.46
C SER A 3 22.26 12.71 -61.74
N GLN A 4 21.33 13.67 -61.72
CA GLN A 4 21.32 14.77 -62.69
C GLN A 4 22.24 15.86 -62.14
N ASN A 5 23.20 16.25 -62.99
CA ASN A 5 24.15 17.34 -62.83
C ASN A 5 23.69 18.44 -61.86
N ALA A 6 24.39 18.59 -60.73
CA ALA A 6 24.36 19.80 -59.95
C ALA A 6 25.09 20.89 -60.75
N GLU A 7 24.43 21.48 -61.74
CA GLU A 7 24.82 22.80 -62.24
C GLU A 7 24.90 23.72 -61.03
N GLN A 8 26.04 24.41 -60.85
CA GLN A 8 26.23 25.42 -59.81
C GLN A 8 25.24 26.57 -60.05
N CYS A 9 24.00 26.39 -59.64
CA CYS A 9 22.95 27.38 -59.78
C CYS A 9 23.21 28.51 -58.78
N GLY A 10 23.30 29.75 -59.27
CA GLY A 10 23.49 30.92 -58.41
C GLY A 10 22.33 31.10 -57.41
N LEU A 11 22.62 31.70 -56.25
CA LEU A 11 21.63 31.91 -55.18
C LEU A 11 20.38 32.67 -55.65
N VAL A 12 20.56 33.63 -56.57
CA VAL A 12 19.45 34.40 -57.17
C VAL A 12 18.55 33.49 -58.00
N TRP A 13 19.11 32.53 -58.73
CA TRP A 13 18.31 31.58 -59.51
C TRP A 13 17.46 30.69 -58.59
N ILE A 14 18.06 30.21 -57.49
CA ILE A 14 17.35 29.40 -56.48
C ILE A 14 16.23 30.24 -55.82
N PHE A 15 16.49 31.51 -55.51
CA PHE A 15 15.49 32.42 -54.97
C PHE A 15 14.30 32.62 -55.92
N LEU A 16 14.58 32.91 -57.20
CA LEU A 16 13.56 33.18 -58.20
C LEU A 16 12.74 31.95 -58.59
N ARG A 17 13.32 30.75 -58.54
CA ARG A 17 12.60 29.51 -58.78
C ARG A 17 11.58 29.20 -57.68
N ASN A 18 11.84 29.68 -56.47
CA ASN A 18 11.00 29.46 -55.29
C ASN A 18 10.20 30.73 -54.95
N GLY A 19 10.02 31.03 -53.65
CA GLY A 19 9.17 32.12 -53.18
C GLY A 19 9.51 33.51 -53.72
N GLY A 20 10.76 33.73 -54.17
CA GLY A 20 11.16 34.99 -54.80
C GLY A 20 10.42 35.26 -56.11
N GLY A 21 10.23 34.26 -56.96
CA GLY A 21 9.53 34.44 -58.24
C GLY A 21 8.04 34.72 -58.07
N GLU A 22 7.41 34.24 -57.00
CA GLU A 22 6.04 34.63 -56.64
C GLU A 22 5.98 36.06 -56.11
N ALA A 23 6.91 36.46 -55.24
CA ALA A 23 6.99 37.82 -54.73
C ALA A 23 7.18 38.85 -55.84
N VAL A 24 8.06 38.56 -56.82
CA VAL A 24 8.26 39.38 -58.02
C VAL A 24 6.96 39.47 -58.82
N ARG A 25 6.26 38.35 -59.04
CA ARG A 25 4.97 38.35 -59.76
C ARG A 25 3.89 39.17 -59.04
N ARG A 26 3.83 39.11 -57.71
CA ARG A 26 2.90 39.94 -56.91
C ARG A 26 3.23 41.44 -57.07
N GLN A 27 4.49 41.84 -56.91
CA GLN A 27 4.89 43.23 -57.11
C GLN A 27 4.62 43.74 -58.53
N LEU A 28 4.83 42.92 -59.55
CA LEU A 28 4.53 43.28 -60.95
C LEU A 28 3.02 43.39 -61.20
N SER A 29 2.21 42.56 -60.54
CA SER A 29 0.74 42.64 -60.61
C SER A 29 0.19 43.89 -59.90
N GLU A 30 0.78 44.27 -58.77
CA GLU A 30 0.42 45.50 -58.03
C GLU A 30 0.81 46.76 -58.81
N LYS A 31 1.91 46.72 -59.57
CA LYS A 31 2.33 47.79 -60.49
C LYS A 31 1.50 47.82 -61.81
N GLY A 32 0.49 46.96 -61.96
CA GLY A 32 -0.50 47.02 -63.04
C GLY A 32 -0.02 46.58 -64.43
N LEU A 33 1.08 45.82 -64.52
CA LEU A 33 1.59 45.32 -65.81
C LEU A 33 0.74 44.16 -66.35
N PRO A 34 0.31 44.19 -67.63
CA PRO A 34 -0.55 43.15 -68.19
C PRO A 34 0.19 41.81 -68.28
N VAL A 35 -0.35 40.80 -67.60
CA VAL A 35 0.02 39.39 -67.74
C VAL A 35 -0.56 38.89 -69.08
N ALA A 36 0.07 39.25 -70.19
CA ALA A 36 -0.33 38.74 -71.50
C ALA A 36 0.90 38.44 -72.37
N ASN A 37 1.19 37.14 -72.45
CA ASN A 37 1.77 36.39 -73.56
C ASN A 37 2.94 37.00 -74.38
N GLN A 38 4.09 36.38 -74.16
CA GLN A 38 5.09 35.97 -75.17
C GLN A 38 6.25 36.89 -75.56
N ILE A 39 6.41 38.09 -75.00
CA ILE A 39 7.64 38.88 -75.23
C ILE A 39 8.27 39.27 -73.89
N TRP A 40 9.41 38.65 -73.56
CA TRP A 40 10.20 39.00 -72.38
C TRP A 40 10.78 40.42 -72.47
N ALA A 41 11.05 40.94 -73.68
CA ALA A 41 11.76 42.21 -73.87
C ALA A 41 11.18 43.43 -73.11
N PRO A 42 9.86 43.72 -73.12
CA PRO A 42 9.30 44.85 -72.36
C PRO A 42 9.16 44.58 -70.85
N ILE A 43 9.01 43.31 -70.44
CA ILE A 43 8.80 42.93 -69.05
C ILE A 43 10.13 42.77 -68.31
N LEU A 44 11.19 42.38 -69.02
CA LEU A 44 12.50 42.05 -68.46
C LEU A 44 13.12 43.19 -67.64
N PRO A 45 13.08 44.49 -68.05
CA PRO A 45 13.58 45.58 -67.21
C PRO A 45 12.80 45.73 -65.90
N SER A 46 11.47 45.67 -65.97
CA SER A 46 10.59 45.75 -64.79
C SER A 46 10.78 44.55 -63.86
N PHE A 47 10.97 43.37 -64.43
CA PHE A 47 11.29 42.15 -63.71
C PHE A 47 12.65 42.26 -63.01
N ILE A 48 13.71 42.66 -63.71
CA ILE A 48 15.04 42.87 -63.13
C ILE A 48 15.00 43.91 -62.01
N SER A 49 14.26 45.03 -62.20
CA SER A 49 14.07 46.04 -61.15
C SER A 49 13.38 45.47 -59.92
N ALA A 50 12.31 44.70 -60.08
CA ALA A 50 11.61 44.07 -58.96
C ALA A 50 12.48 43.02 -58.24
N VAL A 51 13.26 42.24 -59.00
CA VAL A 51 14.24 41.30 -58.43
C VAL A 51 15.32 42.04 -57.66
N ALA A 52 15.86 43.13 -58.20
CA ALA A 52 16.84 43.97 -57.52
C ALA A 52 16.26 44.57 -56.24
N GLU A 53 15.05 45.14 -56.29
CA GLU A 53 14.32 45.67 -55.13
C GLU A 53 14.16 44.63 -54.01
N LEU A 54 13.83 43.37 -54.33
CA LEU A 54 13.62 42.31 -53.35
C LEU A 54 14.90 41.73 -52.73
N ILE A 55 16.03 41.81 -53.44
CA ILE A 55 17.33 41.33 -52.97
C ILE A 55 18.11 42.45 -52.27
N TRP A 56 17.81 43.71 -52.60
CA TRP A 56 18.58 44.85 -52.14
C TRP A 56 18.50 45.01 -50.61
N PRO A 57 19.64 45.13 -49.89
CA PRO A 57 19.68 45.18 -48.43
C PRO A 57 18.96 46.37 -47.79
N LEU A 58 18.85 47.50 -48.50
CA LEU A 58 18.17 48.71 -48.02
C LEU A 58 16.65 48.68 -48.24
N SER A 59 16.13 47.64 -48.90
CA SER A 59 14.69 47.49 -49.04
C SER A 59 14.04 47.15 -47.70
N ASP A 60 12.84 47.66 -47.47
CA ASP A 60 12.07 47.36 -46.25
C ASP A 60 11.63 45.88 -46.20
N ASN A 61 11.63 45.22 -47.36
CA ASN A 61 11.21 43.83 -47.54
C ASN A 61 12.38 42.85 -47.32
N CYS A 62 12.42 42.16 -46.17
CA CYS A 62 13.44 41.12 -45.92
C CYS A 62 13.17 39.78 -46.63
N VAL A 63 12.62 39.78 -47.85
CA VAL A 63 12.15 38.55 -48.52
C VAL A 63 13.32 37.63 -48.88
N PHE A 64 14.42 38.19 -49.37
CA PHE A 64 15.61 37.40 -49.74
C PHE A 64 16.24 36.64 -48.55
N PRO A 65 16.63 37.26 -47.42
CA PRO A 65 17.19 36.51 -46.29
C PRO A 65 16.19 35.52 -45.64
N ARG A 66 14.88 35.81 -45.68
CA ARG A 66 13.85 34.85 -45.23
C ARG A 66 13.84 33.60 -46.12
N SER A 67 13.87 33.78 -47.43
CA SER A 67 13.91 32.66 -48.37
C SER A 67 15.17 31.81 -48.21
N LEU A 68 16.33 32.41 -47.89
CA LEU A 68 17.56 31.66 -47.62
C LEU A 68 17.39 30.74 -46.40
N LEU A 69 16.68 31.20 -45.36
CA LEU A 69 16.35 30.39 -44.20
C LEU A 69 15.39 29.25 -44.55
N GLU A 70 14.28 29.55 -45.24
CA GLU A 70 13.26 28.56 -45.65
C GLU A 70 13.83 27.48 -46.57
N LEU A 71 14.83 27.82 -47.40
CA LEU A 71 15.52 26.92 -48.31
C LEU A 71 16.69 26.17 -47.66
N GLY A 72 16.94 26.36 -46.36
CA GLY A 72 18.03 25.70 -45.62
C GLY A 72 19.45 26.16 -46.00
N GLN A 73 19.59 27.32 -46.65
CA GLN A 73 20.88 27.88 -47.07
C GLN A 73 21.55 28.68 -45.92
N HIS A 74 21.84 28.00 -44.81
CA HIS A 74 22.28 28.65 -43.57
C HIS A 74 23.67 29.29 -43.66
N LEU A 75 24.62 28.67 -44.37
CA LEU A 75 25.96 29.23 -44.56
C LEU A 75 25.92 30.54 -45.36
N GLN A 76 25.10 30.57 -46.41
CA GLN A 76 24.95 31.75 -47.25
C GLN A 76 24.19 32.87 -46.53
N LEU A 77 23.26 32.52 -45.63
CA LEU A 77 22.63 33.48 -44.75
C LEU A 77 23.63 34.08 -43.74
N GLN A 78 24.53 33.28 -43.17
CA GLN A 78 25.60 33.77 -42.28
C GLN A 78 26.53 34.74 -43.01
N GLU A 79 26.96 34.39 -44.21
CA GLU A 79 27.79 35.28 -45.06
C GLU A 79 27.05 36.56 -45.45
N TYR A 80 25.78 36.46 -45.81
CA TYR A 80 24.93 37.61 -46.11
C TYR A 80 24.84 38.57 -44.91
N VAL A 81 24.61 38.06 -43.70
CA VAL A 81 24.56 38.92 -42.51
C VAL A 81 25.94 39.50 -42.18
N ARG A 82 27.02 38.73 -42.35
CA ARG A 82 28.41 39.20 -42.14
C ARG A 82 28.76 40.37 -43.05
N LEU A 83 28.45 40.27 -44.34
CA LEU A 83 28.73 41.33 -45.33
C LEU A 83 27.95 42.62 -45.07
N LEU A 84 26.79 42.54 -44.43
CA LEU A 84 25.91 43.68 -44.18
C LEU A 84 26.04 44.27 -42.77
N ALA A 85 26.76 43.60 -41.87
CA ALA A 85 26.81 43.94 -40.45
C ALA A 85 27.34 45.35 -40.16
N GLU A 86 28.26 45.85 -40.99
CA GLU A 86 28.99 47.10 -40.73
C GLU A 86 28.31 48.36 -41.27
N TRP A 87 27.47 48.25 -42.31
CA TRP A 87 26.99 49.42 -43.06
C TRP A 87 25.48 49.49 -43.27
N CYS A 88 24.74 48.37 -43.13
CA CYS A 88 23.29 48.37 -43.33
C CYS A 88 22.56 48.44 -41.98
N SER A 89 21.90 49.57 -41.69
CA SER A 89 21.08 49.76 -40.49
C SER A 89 19.64 49.25 -40.65
N ASN A 90 19.07 49.32 -41.86
CA ASN A 90 17.71 48.84 -42.15
C ASN A 90 17.62 47.33 -41.89
N ASN A 91 16.52 46.87 -41.28
CA ASN A 91 16.21 45.45 -41.06
C ASN A 91 17.28 44.68 -40.27
N ARG A 92 18.03 45.38 -39.41
CA ARG A 92 19.12 44.79 -38.62
C ARG A 92 18.57 43.76 -37.64
N GLU A 93 17.44 44.02 -36.99
CA GLU A 93 16.86 43.11 -36.00
C GLU A 93 16.39 41.83 -36.68
N THR A 94 15.69 41.93 -37.81
CA THR A 94 15.19 40.78 -38.57
C THR A 94 16.34 39.95 -39.12
N ARG A 95 17.41 40.57 -39.63
CA ARG A 95 18.61 39.83 -40.07
C ARG A 95 19.26 39.05 -38.93
N MET A 96 19.42 39.67 -37.78
CA MET A 96 19.99 39.04 -36.59
C MET A 96 19.07 37.94 -36.03
N TYR A 97 17.75 38.12 -36.09
CA TYR A 97 16.77 37.12 -35.69
C TYR A 97 16.81 35.91 -36.64
N LEU A 98 16.87 36.15 -37.96
CA LEU A 98 17.01 35.08 -38.96
C LEU A 98 18.34 34.32 -38.80
N LEU A 99 19.42 35.04 -38.52
CA LEU A 99 20.71 34.43 -38.18
C LEU A 99 20.60 33.55 -36.92
N ALA A 100 19.94 34.03 -35.87
CA ALA A 100 19.72 33.24 -34.65
C ALA A 100 18.86 32.00 -34.91
N THR A 101 17.80 32.10 -35.72
CA THR A 101 17.02 30.92 -36.15
C THR A 101 17.85 29.95 -36.99
N SER A 102 18.80 30.43 -37.80
CA SER A 102 19.68 29.55 -38.57
C SER A 102 20.63 28.76 -37.67
N PHE A 103 21.19 29.39 -36.64
CA PHE A 103 22.04 28.69 -35.67
C PHE A 103 21.25 27.67 -34.84
N LEU A 104 19.98 27.96 -34.54
CA LEU A 104 19.08 27.01 -33.89
C LEU A 104 18.88 25.75 -34.75
N VAL A 105 18.61 25.91 -36.05
CA VAL A 105 18.45 24.78 -36.99
C VAL A 105 19.75 24.00 -37.15
N CYS A 106 20.91 24.66 -37.09
CA CYS A 106 22.22 24.02 -37.09
C CYS A 106 22.63 23.39 -35.75
N HIS A 107 21.73 23.33 -34.75
CA HIS A 107 22.01 22.82 -33.40
C HIS A 107 23.12 23.58 -32.63
N GLU A 108 23.47 24.80 -33.05
CA GLU A 108 24.41 25.68 -32.33
C GLU A 108 23.67 26.52 -31.28
N TYR A 109 23.08 25.86 -30.29
CA TYR A 109 22.14 26.47 -29.35
C TYR A 109 22.70 27.66 -28.56
N HIS A 110 23.97 27.59 -28.13
CA HIS A 110 24.59 28.66 -27.35
C HIS A 110 24.74 29.96 -28.16
N LYS A 111 25.15 29.87 -29.44
CA LYS A 111 25.27 31.03 -30.33
C LYS A 111 23.90 31.62 -30.63
N ALA A 112 22.91 30.77 -30.93
CA ALA A 112 21.52 31.21 -31.14
C ALA A 112 20.98 31.95 -29.90
N CYS A 113 21.17 31.38 -28.70
CA CYS A 113 20.76 31.97 -27.44
C CYS A 113 21.37 33.35 -27.20
N MET A 114 22.69 33.49 -27.39
CA MET A 114 23.39 34.77 -27.25
C MET A 114 22.85 35.84 -28.22
N LEU A 115 22.53 35.46 -29.46
CA LEU A 115 21.97 36.40 -30.43
C LEU A 115 20.54 36.82 -30.07
N TYR A 116 19.68 35.90 -29.64
CA TYR A 116 18.34 36.23 -29.18
C TYR A 116 18.32 37.13 -27.94
N GLN A 117 19.27 36.94 -27.02
CA GLN A 117 19.45 37.82 -25.86
C GLN A 117 19.92 39.22 -26.29
N LYS A 118 20.93 39.30 -27.17
CA LYS A 118 21.44 40.58 -27.70
C LYS A 118 20.35 41.37 -28.40
N LEU A 119 19.53 40.71 -29.22
CA LEU A 119 18.40 41.33 -29.93
C LEU A 119 17.42 42.02 -28.99
N ALA A 120 17.08 41.37 -27.89
CA ALA A 120 16.16 41.93 -26.93
C ALA A 120 16.84 42.90 -25.94
N TYR A 121 18.17 42.94 -25.84
CA TYR A 121 18.92 43.61 -24.75
C TYR A 121 18.66 45.11 -24.66
N GLU A 122 18.60 45.82 -25.79
CA GLU A 122 18.47 47.29 -25.82
C GLU A 122 17.00 47.75 -25.86
N HIS A 123 16.18 47.12 -26.70
CA HIS A 123 14.74 47.39 -26.81
C HIS A 123 14.00 46.13 -27.28
N VAL A 124 12.67 46.13 -27.17
CA VAL A 124 11.85 45.10 -27.82
C VAL A 124 11.99 45.27 -29.33
N PRO A 125 12.29 44.20 -30.10
CA PRO A 125 12.34 44.30 -31.55
C PRO A 125 10.99 44.75 -32.11
N THR A 126 10.99 45.84 -32.87
CA THR A 126 9.78 46.48 -33.41
C THR A 126 9.55 46.19 -34.90
N GLU A 127 10.54 45.58 -35.56
CA GLU A 127 10.45 45.28 -36.98
C GLU A 127 9.26 44.34 -37.31
N PRO A 128 8.57 44.58 -38.46
CA PRO A 128 7.26 43.99 -38.74
C PRO A 128 7.27 42.46 -38.78
N TYR A 129 8.40 41.87 -39.18
CA TYR A 129 8.56 40.41 -39.20
C TYR A 129 8.56 39.79 -37.81
N ILE A 130 9.34 40.37 -36.89
CA ILE A 130 9.45 39.86 -35.52
C ILE A 130 8.13 40.08 -34.80
N MET A 131 7.49 41.23 -35.02
CA MET A 131 6.15 41.51 -34.51
C MET A 131 5.11 40.49 -35.00
N GLN A 132 5.17 40.07 -36.27
CA GLN A 132 4.31 39.00 -36.79
C GLN A 132 4.58 37.66 -36.07
N GLN A 133 5.83 37.33 -35.75
CA GLN A 133 6.17 36.12 -34.99
C GLN A 133 5.68 36.19 -33.53
N ILE A 134 5.79 37.36 -32.89
CA ILE A 134 5.30 37.60 -31.53
C ILE A 134 3.77 37.52 -31.49
N GLN A 135 3.08 38.07 -32.49
CA GLN A 135 1.62 38.02 -32.61
C GLN A 135 1.06 36.60 -32.71
N ARG A 136 1.81 35.65 -33.29
CA ARG A 136 1.43 34.22 -33.31
C ARG A 136 1.34 33.61 -31.91
N VAL A 137 1.97 34.23 -30.91
CA VAL A 137 1.96 33.78 -29.51
C VAL A 137 0.92 34.51 -28.67
N LYS A 138 0.40 35.66 -29.15
CA LYS A 138 -0.70 36.36 -28.47
C LYS A 138 -1.98 35.51 -28.54
N SER A 139 -2.58 35.22 -27.39
CA SER A 139 -3.95 34.71 -27.31
C SER A 139 -4.93 35.81 -27.76
N SER A 140 -6.08 35.42 -28.30
CA SER A 140 -7.13 36.32 -28.81
C SER A 140 -7.67 37.33 -27.79
N ASP A 141 -7.42 37.09 -26.50
CA ASP A 141 -8.02 37.82 -25.37
C ASP A 141 -7.06 38.86 -24.74
N ALA A 142 -5.99 39.22 -25.46
CA ALA A 142 -4.94 40.11 -24.95
C ALA A 142 -5.34 41.61 -25.00
N SER A 143 -5.23 42.29 -23.85
CA SER A 143 -5.39 43.74 -23.75
C SER A 143 -4.26 44.49 -24.49
N PRO A 144 -4.52 45.71 -25.01
CA PRO A 144 -3.54 46.47 -25.79
C PRO A 144 -2.34 46.99 -24.96
N GLU A 145 -2.35 46.83 -23.64
CA GLU A 145 -1.31 47.32 -22.71
C GLU A 145 -0.27 46.25 -22.31
N GLN A 146 -0.33 45.04 -22.87
CA GLN A 146 0.61 43.96 -22.51
C GLN A 146 2.04 44.25 -22.96
N SER A 147 3.01 43.95 -22.10
CA SER A 147 4.42 44.12 -22.45
C SER A 147 4.83 43.08 -23.52
N LEU A 148 5.50 43.55 -24.58
CA LEU A 148 5.86 42.72 -25.73
C LEU A 148 7.10 41.84 -25.47
N LEU A 149 7.91 42.19 -24.46
CA LEU A 149 9.15 41.50 -24.11
C LEU A 149 8.94 40.04 -23.61
N PRO A 150 8.04 39.75 -22.64
CA PRO A 150 7.81 38.37 -22.21
C PRO A 150 7.21 37.51 -23.32
N LEU A 151 6.36 38.07 -24.18
CA LEU A 151 5.82 37.37 -25.35
C LEU A 151 6.91 36.98 -26.36
N TYR A 152 7.88 37.87 -26.60
CA TYR A 152 9.06 37.56 -27.42
C TYR A 152 9.86 36.41 -26.82
N TYR A 153 10.21 36.47 -25.52
CA TYR A 153 10.96 35.39 -24.89
C TYR A 153 10.18 34.07 -24.84
N GLN A 154 8.87 34.10 -24.61
CA GLN A 154 8.04 32.89 -24.69
C GLN A 154 8.05 32.28 -26.09
N HIS A 155 7.99 33.11 -27.14
CA HIS A 155 8.10 32.63 -28.52
C HIS A 155 9.47 31.99 -28.78
N VAL A 156 10.55 32.68 -28.42
CA VAL A 156 11.91 32.19 -28.60
C VAL A 156 12.11 30.89 -27.83
N ILE A 157 11.71 30.82 -26.57
CA ILE A 157 11.89 29.63 -25.74
C ILE A 157 11.11 28.43 -26.30
N LYS A 158 9.90 28.63 -26.84
CA LYS A 158 9.16 27.55 -27.51
C LYS A 158 9.91 26.98 -28.72
N ALA A 159 10.79 27.75 -29.35
CA ALA A 159 11.62 27.27 -30.46
C ALA A 159 12.79 26.40 -29.98
N PHE A 160 13.23 26.50 -28.72
CA PHE A 160 14.25 25.63 -28.16
C PHE A 160 13.59 24.36 -27.58
N THR A 161 13.79 23.22 -28.21
CA THR A 161 13.28 21.91 -27.75
C THR A 161 14.32 21.14 -26.95
N ASP A 162 15.56 21.10 -27.42
CA ASP A 162 16.58 20.14 -26.96
C ASP A 162 17.77 20.77 -26.21
N ALA A 163 17.59 21.98 -25.65
CA ALA A 163 18.65 22.72 -24.97
C ALA A 163 18.15 23.43 -23.69
N PRO A 164 17.97 22.69 -22.57
CA PRO A 164 17.43 23.24 -21.32
C PRO A 164 18.27 24.39 -20.73
N ASP A 165 19.61 24.33 -20.83
CA ASP A 165 20.50 25.39 -20.32
C ASP A 165 20.24 26.74 -21.00
N CYS A 166 20.09 26.74 -22.33
CA CYS A 166 19.79 27.94 -23.10
C CYS A 166 18.42 28.49 -22.72
N ILE A 167 17.43 27.62 -22.53
CA ILE A 167 16.08 28.01 -22.11
C ILE A 167 16.09 28.69 -20.74
N ILE A 168 16.85 28.16 -19.78
CA ILE A 168 17.02 28.76 -18.45
C ILE A 168 17.60 30.16 -18.57
N THR A 169 18.70 30.33 -19.31
CA THR A 169 19.32 31.66 -19.47
C THR A 169 18.39 32.67 -20.14
N LEU A 170 17.59 32.24 -21.13
CA LEU A 170 16.58 33.08 -21.78
C LEU A 170 15.43 33.45 -20.84
N ALA A 171 14.94 32.50 -20.06
CA ALA A 171 13.88 32.73 -19.08
C ALA A 171 14.34 33.67 -17.96
N GLU A 172 15.56 33.50 -17.44
CA GLU A 172 16.13 34.41 -16.44
C GLU A 172 16.35 35.82 -17.00
N ALA A 173 16.83 35.94 -18.24
CA ALA A 173 16.98 37.23 -18.91
C ALA A 173 15.63 37.94 -19.09
N ALA A 174 14.57 37.18 -19.41
CA ALA A 174 13.20 37.69 -19.50
C ALA A 174 12.69 38.18 -18.13
N LEU A 175 12.85 37.36 -17.08
CA LEU A 175 12.36 37.64 -15.74
C LEU A 175 13.06 38.84 -15.07
N LYS A 176 14.35 39.07 -15.34
CA LYS A 176 15.08 40.25 -14.85
C LYS A 176 14.55 41.57 -15.40
N ARG A 177 13.86 41.54 -16.54
CA ARG A 177 13.49 42.74 -17.31
C ARG A 177 11.99 42.96 -17.42
N THR A 178 11.19 42.00 -16.95
CA THR A 178 9.73 42.09 -16.97
C THR A 178 9.22 42.55 -15.60
N PRO A 179 8.24 43.48 -15.56
CA PRO A 179 7.62 43.86 -14.31
C PRO A 179 6.84 42.68 -13.72
N ARG A 180 6.79 42.58 -12.39
CA ARG A 180 6.20 41.42 -11.69
C ARG A 180 4.70 41.27 -11.92
N ASP A 181 4.01 42.34 -12.28
CA ASP A 181 2.55 42.38 -12.45
C ASP A 181 2.09 41.93 -13.86
N ASP A 182 3.02 41.55 -14.74
CA ASP A 182 2.68 41.13 -16.10
C ASP A 182 2.05 39.71 -16.11
N PRO A 183 0.94 39.50 -16.85
CA PRO A 183 0.25 38.21 -16.92
C PRO A 183 1.08 37.05 -17.48
N HIS A 184 2.20 37.32 -18.17
CA HIS A 184 3.05 36.30 -18.77
C HIS A 184 4.22 35.84 -17.88
N VAL A 185 4.49 36.55 -16.78
CA VAL A 185 5.54 36.20 -15.80
C VAL A 185 5.31 34.84 -15.12
N PRO A 186 4.08 34.46 -14.71
CA PRO A 186 3.81 33.13 -14.12
C PRO A 186 4.19 31.98 -15.03
N VAL A 187 3.92 32.12 -16.34
CA VAL A 187 4.24 31.10 -17.36
C VAL A 187 5.76 30.97 -17.52
N LEU A 188 6.49 32.08 -17.48
CA LEU A 188 7.96 32.08 -17.51
C LEU A 188 8.56 31.37 -16.28
N TRP A 189 8.00 31.59 -15.09
CA TRP A 189 8.41 30.87 -13.88
C TRP A 189 8.13 29.37 -13.97
N SER A 190 6.96 28.95 -14.46
CA SER A 190 6.65 27.53 -14.67
C SER A 190 7.57 26.86 -15.70
N LEU A 191 7.98 27.59 -16.73
CA LEU A 191 8.91 27.13 -17.76
C LEU A 191 10.34 26.99 -17.20
N LEU A 192 10.80 27.99 -16.45
CA LEU A 192 12.08 27.94 -15.73
C LEU A 192 12.12 26.75 -14.77
N PHE A 193 11.06 26.56 -13.97
CA PHE A 193 10.89 25.41 -13.09
C PHE A 193 11.02 24.08 -13.85
N LYS A 194 10.28 23.93 -14.96
CA LYS A 194 10.25 22.68 -15.75
C LYS A 194 11.65 22.32 -16.26
N HIS A 195 12.39 23.28 -16.80
CA HIS A 195 13.70 23.02 -17.37
C HIS A 195 14.79 22.85 -16.30
N GLN A 196 14.72 23.58 -15.19
CA GLN A 196 15.60 23.34 -14.04
C GLN A 196 15.39 21.95 -13.43
N LEU A 197 14.13 21.49 -13.38
CA LEU A 197 13.80 20.14 -12.96
C LEU A 197 14.32 19.07 -13.94
N GLN A 198 14.28 19.33 -15.25
CA GLN A 198 14.87 18.45 -16.26
C GLN A 198 16.37 18.25 -16.04
N LEU A 199 17.12 19.32 -15.74
CA LEU A 199 18.55 19.27 -15.41
C LEU A 199 18.87 18.63 -14.06
N GLY A 200 17.88 18.53 -13.16
CA GLY A 200 18.06 17.97 -11.82
C GLY A 200 18.52 19.00 -10.78
N HIS A 201 18.46 20.30 -11.08
CA HIS A 201 18.75 21.37 -10.13
C HIS A 201 17.53 21.62 -9.21
N ILE A 202 17.36 20.74 -8.22
CA ILE A 202 16.16 20.73 -7.34
C ILE A 202 16.02 22.01 -6.54
N THR A 203 17.12 22.55 -6.01
CA THR A 203 17.13 23.81 -5.26
C THR A 203 16.66 24.97 -6.14
N GLU A 204 17.21 25.11 -7.34
CA GLU A 204 16.89 26.20 -8.27
C GLU A 204 15.44 26.09 -8.77
N ALA A 205 14.98 24.88 -9.09
CA ALA A 205 13.58 24.63 -9.43
C ALA A 205 12.64 25.06 -8.29
N TYR A 206 12.94 24.70 -7.04
CA TYR A 206 12.12 25.09 -5.90
C TYR A 206 12.08 26.62 -5.68
N HIS A 207 13.20 27.32 -5.88
CA HIS A 207 13.22 28.79 -5.82
C HIS A 207 12.33 29.40 -6.92
N ALA A 208 12.40 28.89 -8.15
CA ALA A 208 11.55 29.34 -9.25
C ALA A 208 10.05 29.12 -8.97
N MET A 209 9.71 28.03 -8.30
CA MET A 209 8.34 27.76 -7.86
C MET A 209 7.85 28.78 -6.83
N ILE A 210 8.62 29.05 -5.76
CA ILE A 210 8.21 30.01 -4.71
C ILE A 210 8.00 31.41 -5.27
N GLN A 211 8.83 31.82 -6.24
CA GLN A 211 8.78 33.14 -6.85
C GLN A 211 7.59 33.34 -7.80
N ASN A 212 6.87 32.27 -8.16
CA ASN A 212 5.70 32.36 -9.00
C ASN A 212 4.52 33.03 -8.25
N PRO A 213 3.94 34.13 -8.77
CA PRO A 213 2.89 34.87 -8.07
C PRO A 213 1.54 34.14 -8.02
N ILE A 214 1.27 33.19 -8.95
CA ILE A 214 -0.02 32.50 -9.01
C ILE A 214 0.02 31.19 -8.22
N ALA A 215 -0.90 31.04 -7.25
CA ALA A 215 -0.99 29.88 -6.38
C ALA A 215 -1.21 28.55 -7.14
N ASP A 216 -2.09 28.53 -8.14
CA ASP A 216 -2.39 27.32 -8.91
C ASP A 216 -1.17 26.80 -9.68
N HIS A 217 -0.38 27.71 -10.27
CA HIS A 217 0.88 27.36 -10.92
C HIS A 217 1.89 26.79 -9.93
N ARG A 218 1.98 27.37 -8.71
CA ARG A 218 2.85 26.82 -7.65
C ARG A 218 2.45 25.40 -7.25
N ASN A 219 1.16 25.14 -7.07
CA ASN A 219 0.65 23.83 -6.69
C ASN A 219 0.93 22.78 -7.77
N ASN A 220 0.72 23.13 -9.05
CA ASN A 220 1.04 22.26 -10.18
C ASN A 220 2.54 21.96 -10.27
N CYS A 221 3.39 22.98 -10.12
CA CYS A 221 4.84 22.81 -10.08
C CYS A 221 5.28 21.94 -8.89
N LEU A 222 4.71 22.14 -7.70
CA LEU A 222 5.01 21.34 -6.50
C LEU A 222 4.63 19.87 -6.72
N GLN A 223 3.46 19.62 -7.29
CA GLN A 223 3.02 18.27 -7.60
C GLN A 223 3.97 17.57 -8.58
N GLN A 224 4.38 18.27 -9.64
CA GLN A 224 5.37 17.76 -10.60
C GLN A 224 6.73 17.49 -9.94
N LEU A 225 7.19 18.37 -9.04
CA LEU A 225 8.44 18.19 -8.31
C LEU A 225 8.44 16.88 -7.51
N VAL A 226 7.38 16.65 -6.74
CA VAL A 226 7.24 15.44 -5.90
C VAL A 226 7.20 14.18 -6.77
N ILE A 227 6.43 14.20 -7.88
CA ILE A 227 6.31 13.05 -8.80
C ILE A 227 7.67 12.72 -9.42
N VAL A 228 8.35 13.72 -10.00
CA VAL A 228 9.63 13.51 -10.68
C VAL A 228 10.70 13.02 -9.71
N LEU A 229 10.73 13.52 -8.46
CA LEU A 229 11.67 13.04 -7.45
C LEU A 229 11.42 11.58 -7.06
N CYS A 230 10.14 11.17 -6.95
CA CYS A 230 9.78 9.79 -6.68
C CYS A 230 10.10 8.86 -7.87
N GLU A 231 9.76 9.25 -9.10
CA GLU A 231 10.03 8.48 -10.32
C GLU A 231 11.54 8.31 -10.57
N ARG A 232 12.35 9.34 -10.28
CA ARG A 232 13.82 9.27 -10.37
C ARG A 232 14.47 8.53 -9.21
N GLY A 233 13.71 8.07 -8.21
CA GLY A 233 14.22 7.38 -7.03
C GLY A 233 15.07 8.26 -6.10
N GLN A 234 15.01 9.58 -6.23
CA GLN A 234 15.79 10.53 -5.42
C GLN A 234 15.14 10.78 -4.04
N LEU A 235 14.74 9.70 -3.36
CA LEU A 235 13.95 9.75 -2.12
C LEU A 235 14.67 10.43 -0.96
N SER A 236 16.00 10.28 -0.89
CA SER A 236 16.83 10.94 0.14
C SER A 236 16.78 12.46 0.01
N THR A 237 16.76 12.97 -1.21
CA THR A 237 16.63 14.42 -1.45
C THR A 237 15.23 14.89 -1.04
N LEU A 238 14.17 14.16 -1.41
CA LEU A 238 12.79 14.49 -1.05
C LEU A 238 12.59 14.55 0.48
N VAL A 239 13.16 13.61 1.23
CA VAL A 239 13.01 13.57 2.69
C VAL A 239 13.81 14.67 3.40
N ASN A 240 15.00 14.99 2.91
CA ASN A 240 15.90 15.96 3.56
C ASN A 240 15.73 17.40 3.05
N PHE A 241 14.99 17.60 1.96
CA PHE A 241 14.81 18.92 1.36
C PHE A 241 13.92 19.81 2.24
N PRO A 242 14.36 21.04 2.57
CA PRO A 242 13.59 21.94 3.43
C PRO A 242 12.45 22.61 2.65
N PHE A 243 11.27 21.98 2.64
CA PHE A 243 10.02 22.52 2.07
C PHE A 243 9.41 23.66 2.90
N LYS A 244 10.17 24.74 3.11
CA LYS A 244 9.75 25.89 3.91
C LYS A 244 8.43 26.48 3.38
N GLY A 245 7.38 26.42 4.21
CA GLY A 245 6.07 27.01 3.92
C GLY A 245 5.10 26.14 3.12
N VAL A 246 5.54 25.00 2.57
CA VAL A 246 4.70 24.09 1.75
C VAL A 246 4.80 22.61 2.17
N GLU A 247 5.39 22.32 3.34
CA GLU A 247 5.53 20.96 3.89
C GLU A 247 4.17 20.24 3.99
N SER A 248 3.11 20.94 4.41
CA SER A 248 1.76 20.37 4.50
C SER A 248 1.22 19.94 3.14
N ASP A 249 1.50 20.72 2.10
CA ASP A 249 1.01 20.47 0.75
C ASP A 249 1.75 19.29 0.13
N VAL A 250 3.07 19.17 0.39
CA VAL A 250 3.87 18.00 0.00
C VAL A 250 3.35 16.73 0.66
N ILE A 251 3.08 16.76 1.96
CA ILE A 251 2.50 15.61 2.68
C ILE A 251 1.14 15.25 2.08
N HIS A 252 0.26 16.22 1.82
CA HIS A 252 -1.05 15.98 1.22
C HIS A 252 -0.94 15.38 -0.19
N ILE A 253 -0.02 15.86 -1.03
CA ILE A 253 0.24 15.30 -2.35
C ILE A 253 0.71 13.86 -2.24
N LEU A 254 1.66 13.58 -1.34
CA LEU A 254 2.18 12.24 -1.10
C LEU A 254 1.09 11.29 -0.60
N GLU A 255 0.26 11.71 0.34
CA GLU A 255 -0.87 10.92 0.83
C GLU A 255 -1.89 10.62 -0.28
N THR A 256 -2.23 11.63 -1.09
CA THR A 256 -3.18 11.47 -2.20
C THR A 256 -2.63 10.50 -3.25
N ARG A 257 -1.32 10.57 -3.54
CA ARG A 257 -0.65 9.68 -4.50
C ARG A 257 -0.48 8.27 -3.94
N ALA A 258 -0.08 8.13 -2.68
CA ALA A 258 -0.02 6.84 -1.98
C ALA A 258 -1.38 6.13 -1.98
N ARG A 259 -2.48 6.89 -1.91
CA ARG A 259 -3.85 6.36 -2.02
C ARG A 259 -4.31 6.06 -3.45
N ALA A 260 -3.66 6.61 -4.47
CA ALA A 260 -4.07 6.45 -5.87
C ALA A 260 -3.26 5.37 -6.62
N THR A 261 -2.01 5.13 -6.23
CA THR A 261 -1.12 4.14 -6.87
C THR A 261 -1.12 2.81 -6.11
N ASP A 262 -0.76 1.72 -6.80
CA ASP A 262 -0.55 0.39 -6.22
C ASP A 262 0.41 0.43 -5.01
N ALA A 263 0.00 -0.24 -3.92
CA ALA A 263 0.73 -0.29 -2.67
C ALA A 263 2.13 -0.95 -2.75
N LEU A 264 2.38 -1.78 -3.77
CA LEU A 264 3.66 -2.49 -3.94
C LEU A 264 4.65 -1.78 -4.86
N GLU A 265 4.15 -1.07 -5.88
CA GLU A 265 5.02 -0.52 -6.93
C GLU A 265 5.80 0.72 -6.49
N GLN A 266 5.14 1.66 -5.80
CA GLN A 266 5.74 2.95 -5.45
C GLN A 266 5.84 3.18 -3.94
N ARG A 267 7.03 3.64 -3.51
CA ARG A 267 7.44 3.80 -2.10
C ARG A 267 6.97 5.11 -1.47
N TYR A 268 5.74 5.56 -1.77
CA TYR A 268 5.21 6.81 -1.22
C TYR A 268 5.01 6.75 0.31
N TYR A 269 4.49 5.63 0.82
CA TYR A 269 4.33 5.43 2.26
C TYR A 269 5.68 5.41 2.99
N ASP A 270 6.73 4.84 2.41
CA ASP A 270 8.09 4.85 3.00
C ASP A 270 8.63 6.29 3.11
N VAL A 271 8.40 7.12 2.08
CA VAL A 271 8.77 8.54 2.11
C VAL A 271 7.99 9.28 3.19
N LEU A 272 6.67 9.09 3.26
CA LEU A 272 5.81 9.70 4.28
C LEU A 272 6.28 9.32 5.69
N TYR A 273 6.59 8.04 5.91
CA TYR A 273 7.17 7.55 7.15
C TYR A 273 8.46 8.27 7.50
N CYS A 274 9.44 8.30 6.59
CA CYS A 274 10.72 8.97 6.79
C CYS A 274 10.56 10.46 7.10
N MET A 275 9.69 11.17 6.37
CA MET A 275 9.40 12.58 6.62
C MET A 275 8.78 12.81 8.00
N HIS A 276 7.83 11.98 8.42
CA HIS A 276 7.20 12.10 9.74
C HIS A 276 8.16 11.76 10.88
N VAL A 277 9.02 10.75 10.71
CA VAL A 277 10.06 10.40 11.69
C VAL A 277 11.08 11.53 11.83
N ASN A 278 11.55 12.11 10.73
CA ASN A 278 12.47 13.27 10.76
C ASN A 278 11.84 14.49 11.44
N ALA A 279 10.54 14.72 11.23
CA ALA A 279 9.78 15.77 11.90
C ALA A 279 9.42 15.45 13.37
N LYS A 280 9.83 14.29 13.90
CA LYS A 280 9.45 13.75 15.23
C LYS A 280 7.94 13.63 15.44
N LYS A 281 7.17 13.53 14.35
CA LYS A 281 5.71 13.33 14.34
C LYS A 281 5.40 11.83 14.31
N TYR A 282 5.85 11.08 15.33
CA TYR A 282 5.77 9.61 15.35
C TYR A 282 4.35 9.06 15.22
N ARG A 283 3.36 9.77 15.75
CA ARG A 283 1.95 9.36 15.63
C ARG A 283 1.44 9.37 14.19
N ARG A 284 1.88 10.36 13.39
CA ARG A 284 1.55 10.42 11.95
C ARG A 284 2.35 9.40 11.14
N ALA A 285 3.60 9.13 11.54
CA ALA A 285 4.39 8.05 10.96
C ALA A 285 3.70 6.69 11.16
N ALA A 286 3.20 6.43 12.37
CA ALA A 286 2.45 5.23 12.69
C ALA A 286 1.15 5.11 11.88
N SER A 287 0.39 6.21 11.72
CA SER A 287 -0.83 6.18 10.91
C SER A 287 -0.56 5.88 9.44
N ALA A 288 0.48 6.48 8.84
CA ALA A 288 0.84 6.23 7.44
C ALA A 288 1.25 4.77 7.21
N MET A 289 2.08 4.19 8.10
CA MET A 289 2.50 2.79 8.00
C MET A 289 1.35 1.81 8.27
N TYR A 290 0.46 2.14 9.20
CA TYR A 290 -0.71 1.31 9.46
C TYR A 290 -1.71 1.34 8.29
N GLU A 291 -1.94 2.51 7.68
CA GLU A 291 -2.73 2.64 6.45
C GLU A 291 -2.13 1.79 5.32
N HIS A 292 -0.81 1.85 5.14
CA HIS A 292 -0.10 1.01 4.16
C HIS A 292 -0.32 -0.48 4.42
N ALA A 293 -0.22 -0.93 5.68
CA ALA A 293 -0.44 -2.31 6.06
C ALA A 293 -1.88 -2.81 5.78
N LEU A 294 -2.88 -1.95 5.95
CA LEU A 294 -4.28 -2.29 5.61
C LEU A 294 -4.48 -2.39 4.11
N ARG A 295 -3.92 -1.45 3.35
CA ARG A 295 -4.02 -1.43 1.89
C ARG A 295 -3.37 -2.67 1.27
N LEU A 296 -2.18 -3.04 1.75
CA LEU A 296 -1.50 -4.28 1.31
C LEU A 296 -2.35 -5.52 1.55
N GLN A 297 -3.15 -5.55 2.63
CA GLN A 297 -4.06 -6.67 2.92
C GLN A 297 -5.22 -6.77 1.93
N GLU A 298 -5.75 -5.63 1.46
CA GLU A 298 -6.87 -5.59 0.52
C GLU A 298 -6.42 -5.85 -0.93
N GLU A 299 -5.26 -5.33 -1.32
CA GLU A 299 -4.80 -5.33 -2.71
C GLU A 299 -3.95 -6.53 -3.09
N ALA A 300 -3.22 -7.12 -2.12
CA ALA A 300 -2.19 -8.10 -2.43
C ALA A 300 -2.18 -9.29 -1.46
N GLY A 301 -2.67 -10.44 -1.94
CA GLY A 301 -2.51 -11.74 -1.28
C GLY A 301 -1.15 -12.40 -1.52
N THR A 302 -0.13 -11.66 -1.97
CA THR A 302 1.20 -12.21 -2.29
C THR A 302 2.06 -12.37 -1.04
N LEU A 303 3.02 -13.29 -1.09
CA LEU A 303 3.99 -13.49 0.00
C LEU A 303 4.81 -12.21 0.27
N GLU A 304 5.13 -11.46 -0.78
CA GLU A 304 5.87 -10.19 -0.68
C GLU A 304 5.04 -9.13 0.04
N ALA A 305 3.75 -9.01 -0.28
CA ALA A 305 2.84 -8.09 0.40
C ALA A 305 2.68 -8.42 1.88
N LEU A 306 2.58 -9.71 2.26
CA LEU A 306 2.52 -10.11 3.67
C LEU A 306 3.80 -9.78 4.43
N LYS A 307 4.97 -9.96 3.81
CA LYS A 307 6.26 -9.56 4.42
C LYS A 307 6.32 -8.06 4.60
N GLN A 308 5.91 -7.30 3.60
CA GLN A 308 5.86 -5.84 3.69
C GLN A 308 4.85 -5.39 4.76
N GLN A 309 3.70 -6.05 4.85
CA GLN A 309 2.69 -5.80 5.88
C GLN A 309 3.25 -6.02 7.29
N GLU A 310 4.05 -7.10 7.50
CA GLU A 310 4.74 -7.32 8.77
C GLU A 310 5.67 -6.15 9.11
N LEU A 311 6.48 -5.70 8.15
CA LEU A 311 7.41 -4.58 8.34
C LEU A 311 6.67 -3.27 8.65
N CYS A 312 5.60 -2.97 7.93
CA CYS A 312 4.78 -1.77 8.15
C CYS A 312 4.13 -1.78 9.55
N LEU A 313 3.59 -2.91 10.00
CA LEU A 313 3.03 -3.05 11.34
C LEU A 313 4.09 -2.90 12.44
N LEU A 314 5.28 -3.48 12.24
CA LEU A 314 6.41 -3.30 13.16
C LEU A 314 6.86 -1.84 13.24
N ALA A 315 6.97 -1.17 12.09
CA ALA A 315 7.31 0.26 12.04
C ALA A 315 6.27 1.13 12.76
N ALA A 316 4.98 0.83 12.57
CA ALA A 316 3.89 1.52 13.24
C ALA A 316 3.92 1.33 14.77
N ILE A 317 4.10 0.09 15.24
CA ILE A 317 4.24 -0.23 16.67
C ILE A 317 5.44 0.51 17.27
N ASN A 318 6.60 0.44 16.61
CA ASN A 318 7.81 1.13 17.08
C ASN A 318 7.59 2.65 17.18
N CYS A 319 6.89 3.26 16.20
CA CYS A 319 6.56 4.68 16.26
C CYS A 319 5.63 5.02 17.41
N LEU A 320 4.60 4.21 17.68
CA LEU A 320 3.70 4.45 18.81
C LEU A 320 4.38 4.27 20.17
N LEU A 321 5.33 3.34 20.28
CA LEU A 321 6.13 3.15 21.49
C LEU A 321 7.08 4.33 21.79
N LEU A 322 7.41 5.14 20.79
CA LEU A 322 8.18 6.39 20.98
C LEU A 322 7.29 7.56 21.46
N VAL A 323 5.96 7.42 21.38
CA VAL A 323 4.99 8.38 21.88
C VAL A 323 4.67 8.07 23.34
N LYS A 324 4.24 9.08 24.11
CA LYS A 324 3.75 8.86 25.48
C LYS A 324 2.57 7.88 25.46
N SER A 325 2.47 7.04 26.49
CA SER A 325 1.43 6.01 26.59
C SER A 325 0.00 6.54 26.44
N GLU A 326 -0.28 7.77 26.87
CA GLU A 326 -1.61 8.40 26.78
C GLU A 326 -2.01 8.75 25.33
N ASP A 327 -1.02 9.00 24.47
CA ASP A 327 -1.19 9.44 23.09
C ASP A 327 -0.88 8.33 22.06
N ALA A 328 -0.62 7.10 22.52
CA ALA A 328 -0.20 5.95 21.72
C ALA A 328 -1.37 5.29 20.97
N TRP A 329 -2.06 6.07 20.13
CA TRP A 329 -3.20 5.61 19.34
C TRP A 329 -3.27 6.24 17.96
N VAL A 330 -3.87 5.52 17.01
CA VAL A 330 -4.12 5.98 15.64
C VAL A 330 -5.62 6.04 15.40
N ALA A 331 -6.09 7.15 14.82
CA ALA A 331 -7.46 7.26 14.33
C ALA A 331 -7.50 6.85 12.86
N MET A 332 -8.27 5.82 12.53
CA MET A 332 -8.52 5.44 11.15
C MET A 332 -9.99 5.67 10.79
N PRO A 333 -10.27 6.37 9.67
CA PRO A 333 -11.62 6.41 9.14
C PRO A 333 -11.95 5.01 8.59
N LEU A 334 -12.98 4.37 9.14
CA LEU A 334 -13.47 3.12 8.57
C LEU A 334 -14.02 3.40 7.17
N PRO A 335 -13.63 2.62 6.14
CA PRO A 335 -14.34 2.64 4.88
C PRO A 335 -15.76 2.18 5.18
N VAL A 336 -16.73 3.09 5.09
CA VAL A 336 -18.14 2.72 5.20
C VAL A 336 -18.43 1.84 3.99
N SER A 337 -18.55 0.53 4.22
CA SER A 337 -19.01 -0.41 3.21
C SER A 337 -20.31 0.15 2.61
N ARG A 338 -20.28 0.45 1.31
CA ARG A 338 -21.46 0.87 0.53
C ARG A 338 -22.39 -0.32 0.24
N ALA A 339 -22.11 -1.50 0.77
CA ALA A 339 -22.99 -2.64 0.66
C ALA A 339 -24.17 -2.48 1.65
N ASP A 340 -25.39 -2.59 1.13
CA ASP A 340 -26.63 -2.87 1.87
C ASP A 340 -27.51 -1.71 2.34
N ARG A 341 -27.38 -0.50 1.80
CA ARG A 341 -28.44 0.53 1.98
C ARG A 341 -28.90 1.09 0.66
N SER A 342 -30.08 0.67 0.21
CA SER A 342 -30.82 1.35 -0.86
C SER A 342 -30.95 2.84 -0.50
N PRO A 343 -30.64 3.76 -1.43
CA PRO A 343 -30.74 5.19 -1.16
C PRO A 343 -32.19 5.51 -0.77
N LYS A 344 -32.38 6.07 0.43
CA LYS A 344 -33.69 6.59 0.85
C LYS A 344 -34.02 7.79 -0.02
N ARG A 345 -35.05 7.64 -0.85
CA ARG A 345 -35.64 8.72 -1.64
C ARG A 345 -36.72 9.41 -0.82
N ASP A 346 -36.85 10.71 -0.98
CA ASP A 346 -37.98 11.45 -0.44
C ASP A 346 -39.28 11.10 -1.20
N SER A 347 -40.41 11.65 -0.74
CA SER A 347 -41.73 11.44 -1.38
C SER A 347 -41.80 11.96 -2.82
N THR A 348 -40.81 12.75 -3.27
CA THR A 348 -40.67 13.30 -4.62
C THR A 348 -39.71 12.49 -5.50
N GLY A 349 -39.06 11.46 -4.96
CA GLY A 349 -38.15 10.57 -5.68
C GLY A 349 -36.72 11.08 -5.79
N GLU A 350 -36.37 12.20 -5.14
CA GLU A 350 -35.00 12.73 -5.10
C GLU A 350 -34.18 12.06 -3.99
N GLU A 351 -32.88 11.89 -4.25
CA GLU A 351 -31.95 11.27 -3.32
C GLU A 351 -31.59 12.27 -2.22
N ILE A 352 -31.95 11.96 -0.97
CA ILE A 352 -31.56 12.77 0.18
C ILE A 352 -30.06 12.54 0.43
N PRO A 353 -29.18 13.57 0.34
CA PRO A 353 -27.77 13.41 0.65
C PRO A 353 -27.62 13.08 2.15
N HIS A 354 -27.40 11.81 2.47
CA HIS A 354 -27.01 11.41 3.82
C HIS A 354 -25.59 11.92 4.08
N ALA A 355 -25.42 12.73 5.13
CA ALA A 355 -24.11 12.97 5.70
C ALA A 355 -23.51 11.62 6.11
N LEU A 356 -22.50 11.15 5.37
CA LEU A 356 -21.73 9.97 5.71
C LEU A 356 -21.13 10.17 7.10
N THR A 357 -21.75 9.59 8.13
CA THR A 357 -21.16 9.53 9.46
C THR A 357 -19.91 8.66 9.36
N ARG A 358 -18.76 9.29 9.15
CA ARG A 358 -17.45 8.64 9.15
C ARG A 358 -17.23 8.09 10.56
N LYS A 359 -17.42 6.78 10.75
CA LYS A 359 -17.04 6.12 11.99
C LYS A 359 -15.51 6.12 12.04
N VAL A 360 -14.95 6.83 13.00
CA VAL A 360 -13.50 6.84 13.26
C VAL A 360 -13.24 5.78 14.32
N GLU A 361 -12.40 4.80 13.98
CA GLU A 361 -11.94 3.79 14.93
C GLU A 361 -10.60 4.24 15.53
N VAL A 362 -10.47 4.11 16.85
CA VAL A 362 -9.24 4.39 17.58
C VAL A 362 -8.52 3.07 17.80
N ILE A 363 -7.35 2.92 17.19
CA ILE A 363 -6.54 1.72 17.21
C ILE A 363 -5.36 1.92 18.16
N GLN A 364 -5.21 1.01 19.12
CA GLN A 364 -4.12 1.00 20.09
C GLN A 364 -2.98 0.08 19.66
N VAL A 365 -1.87 0.12 20.40
CA VAL A 365 -0.69 -0.72 20.16
C VAL A 365 -1.05 -2.21 20.28
N GLU A 366 -1.92 -2.56 21.22
CA GLU A 366 -2.41 -3.93 21.43
C GLU A 366 -3.16 -4.47 20.21
N ASP A 367 -3.99 -3.65 19.58
CA ASP A 367 -4.73 -4.03 18.36
C ASP A 367 -3.78 -4.28 17.19
N MET A 368 -2.75 -3.42 17.05
CA MET A 368 -1.70 -3.61 16.04
C MET A 368 -0.90 -4.90 16.28
N ARG A 369 -0.62 -5.24 17.54
CA ARG A 369 0.06 -6.50 17.92
C ARG A 369 -0.80 -7.72 17.60
N CYS A 370 -2.11 -7.63 17.78
CA CYS A 370 -3.04 -8.69 17.39
C CYS A 370 -3.09 -8.88 15.87
N LYS A 371 -3.08 -7.79 15.08
CA LYS A 371 -2.95 -7.90 13.62
C LYS A 371 -1.60 -8.48 13.19
N LEU A 372 -0.51 -8.06 13.83
CA LEU A 372 0.83 -8.57 13.55
C LEU A 372 0.94 -10.08 13.80
N SER A 373 0.31 -10.61 14.86
CA SER A 373 0.32 -12.04 15.13
C SER A 373 -0.44 -12.84 14.06
N LEU A 374 -1.55 -12.32 13.53
CA LEU A 374 -2.25 -12.91 12.39
C LEU A 374 -1.39 -12.91 11.12
N VAL A 375 -0.77 -11.79 10.76
CA VAL A 375 0.10 -11.70 9.58
C VAL A 375 1.25 -12.70 9.66
N ARG A 376 1.87 -12.82 10.84
CA ARG A 376 2.91 -13.84 11.09
C ARG A 376 2.39 -15.27 10.95
N ALA A 377 1.18 -15.54 11.42
CA ALA A 377 0.54 -16.84 11.24
C ALA A 377 0.27 -17.13 9.75
N TRP A 378 -0.20 -16.15 8.99
CA TRP A 378 -0.40 -16.29 7.54
C TRP A 378 0.91 -16.52 6.79
N LEU A 379 1.98 -15.81 7.14
CA LEU A 379 3.32 -16.05 6.60
C LEU A 379 3.79 -17.49 6.87
N LEU A 380 3.61 -17.99 8.09
CA LEU A 380 3.97 -19.37 8.45
C LEU A 380 3.14 -20.41 7.68
N LEU A 381 1.84 -20.17 7.50
CA LEU A 381 0.94 -21.05 6.76
C LEU A 381 1.27 -21.05 5.26
N SER A 382 1.51 -19.89 4.66
CA SER A 382 1.89 -19.75 3.25
C SER A 382 3.21 -20.45 2.91
N GLY A 383 4.17 -20.46 3.84
CA GLY A 383 5.44 -21.19 3.67
C GLY A 383 5.34 -22.71 3.90
N SER A 384 4.26 -23.19 4.53
CA SER A 384 4.06 -24.61 4.87
C SER A 384 3.07 -25.33 3.95
N SER A 385 2.11 -24.61 3.35
CA SER A 385 1.07 -25.19 2.51
C SER A 385 1.58 -25.49 1.10
N ARG A 386 1.18 -26.64 0.54
CA ARG A 386 1.40 -26.97 -0.88
C ARG A 386 0.38 -26.27 -1.79
N ASP A 387 -0.78 -25.93 -1.24
CA ASP A 387 -1.89 -25.30 -1.96
C ASP A 387 -1.97 -23.79 -1.66
N PRO A 388 -2.31 -22.96 -2.66
CA PRO A 388 -2.43 -21.52 -2.47
C PRO A 388 -3.59 -21.19 -1.53
N ILE A 389 -3.28 -20.57 -0.40
CA ILE A 389 -4.27 -20.09 0.56
C ILE A 389 -4.76 -18.71 0.10
N THR A 390 -6.07 -18.52 -0.02
CA THR A 390 -6.66 -17.19 -0.26
C THR A 390 -6.63 -16.39 1.05
N LEU A 391 -5.86 -15.31 1.05
CA LEU A 391 -5.72 -14.37 2.18
C LEU A 391 -6.44 -13.05 1.83
N PRO A 392 -6.93 -12.29 2.81
CA PRO A 392 -6.86 -12.50 4.26
C PRO A 392 -7.91 -13.48 4.81
N LEU A 393 -7.57 -14.19 5.88
CA LEU A 393 -8.47 -15.12 6.57
C LEU A 393 -9.03 -14.51 7.86
N SER A 394 -10.20 -14.97 8.31
CA SER A 394 -10.69 -14.62 9.64
C SER A 394 -9.79 -15.21 10.74
N PRO A 395 -9.79 -14.64 11.96
CA PRO A 395 -9.06 -15.22 13.09
C PRO A 395 -9.46 -16.69 13.36
N ASP A 396 -10.75 -17.03 13.24
CA ASP A 396 -11.27 -18.39 13.43
C ASP A 396 -10.75 -19.37 12.35
N GLU A 397 -10.80 -18.98 11.07
CA GLU A 397 -10.24 -19.78 9.97
C GLU A 397 -8.73 -19.96 10.11
N THR A 398 -8.03 -18.90 10.53
CA THR A 398 -6.58 -18.94 10.79
C THR A 398 -6.26 -19.96 11.88
N VAL A 399 -7.02 -19.98 12.97
CA VAL A 399 -6.87 -20.97 14.05
C VAL A 399 -7.10 -22.39 13.52
N LEU A 400 -8.14 -22.62 12.72
CA LEU A 400 -8.42 -23.94 12.15
C LEU A 400 -7.28 -24.46 11.25
N LEU A 401 -6.74 -23.59 10.38
CA LEU A 401 -5.61 -23.95 9.53
C LEU A 401 -4.33 -24.20 10.32
N LEU A 402 -4.04 -23.40 11.35
CA LEU A 402 -2.89 -23.61 12.24
C LEU A 402 -2.99 -24.94 12.99
N VAL A 403 -4.18 -25.27 13.49
CA VAL A 403 -4.47 -26.55 14.15
C VAL A 403 -4.28 -27.70 13.18
N GLY A 404 -4.78 -27.59 11.95
CA GLY A 404 -4.58 -28.59 10.89
C GLY A 404 -3.11 -28.79 10.50
N ALA A 405 -2.29 -27.72 10.57
CA ALA A 405 -0.85 -27.76 10.31
C ALA A 405 0.02 -28.15 11.53
N GLY A 406 -0.59 -28.37 12.71
CA GLY A 406 0.09 -28.78 13.94
C GLY A 406 0.74 -27.64 14.75
N TYR A 407 0.42 -26.38 14.46
CA TYR A 407 0.94 -25.19 15.16
C TYR A 407 0.08 -24.79 16.37
N PHE A 408 -0.07 -25.69 17.36
CA PHE A 408 -1.00 -25.50 18.48
C PHE A 408 -0.68 -24.30 19.39
N ASN A 409 0.59 -24.04 19.72
CA ASN A 409 0.95 -22.92 20.58
C ASN A 409 0.56 -21.56 19.98
N LEU A 410 0.75 -21.41 18.67
CA LEU A 410 0.38 -20.19 17.96
C LEU A 410 -1.14 -20.05 17.85
N ALA A 411 -1.86 -21.15 17.58
CA ALA A 411 -3.32 -21.17 17.59
C ALA A 411 -3.88 -20.74 18.96
N ILE A 412 -3.33 -21.26 20.07
CA ILE A 412 -3.69 -20.85 21.42
C ILE A 412 -3.42 -19.36 21.66
N HIS A 413 -2.28 -18.86 21.20
CA HIS A 413 -1.93 -17.45 21.34
C HIS A 413 -2.95 -16.53 20.64
N ILE A 414 -3.33 -16.88 19.40
CA ILE A 414 -4.36 -16.16 18.64
C ILE A 414 -5.72 -16.25 19.34
N CYS A 415 -6.12 -17.43 19.81
CA CYS A 415 -7.37 -17.59 20.56
C CYS A 415 -7.41 -16.67 21.79
N LYS A 416 -6.31 -16.54 22.54
CA LYS A 416 -6.25 -15.63 23.70
C LYS A 416 -6.31 -14.17 23.30
N GLN A 417 -5.62 -13.77 22.24
CA GLN A 417 -5.58 -12.38 21.77
C GLN A 417 -6.94 -11.91 21.24
N PHE A 418 -7.65 -12.78 20.53
CA PHE A 418 -8.95 -12.47 19.92
C PHE A 418 -10.14 -12.98 20.76
N SER A 419 -9.90 -13.44 21.99
CA SER A 419 -10.92 -14.01 22.89
C SER A 419 -11.78 -15.14 22.27
N LEU A 420 -11.17 -15.99 21.45
CA LEU A 420 -11.82 -17.12 20.78
C LEU A 420 -11.85 -18.39 21.64
N ASN A 421 -12.73 -19.32 21.30
CA ASN A 421 -12.82 -20.63 21.95
C ASN A 421 -11.58 -21.49 21.65
N LEU A 422 -11.00 -22.11 22.68
CA LEU A 422 -9.87 -23.05 22.55
C LEU A 422 -10.29 -24.47 22.11
N ASP A 423 -11.59 -24.73 22.00
CA ASP A 423 -12.16 -26.05 21.65
C ASP A 423 -11.52 -26.65 20.37
N PRO A 424 -11.35 -25.91 19.26
CA PRO A 424 -10.72 -26.44 18.05
C PRO A 424 -9.28 -26.92 18.25
N VAL A 425 -8.53 -26.28 19.15
CA VAL A 425 -7.15 -26.66 19.46
C VAL A 425 -7.12 -28.01 20.16
N PHE A 426 -7.95 -28.19 21.19
CA PHE A 426 -8.04 -29.46 21.91
C PHE A 426 -8.56 -30.59 21.00
N GLU A 427 -9.54 -30.30 20.13
CA GLU A 427 -10.00 -31.26 19.13
C GLU A 427 -8.86 -31.68 18.18
N GLY A 428 -8.07 -30.73 17.68
CA GLY A 428 -6.94 -31.04 16.80
C GLY A 428 -5.86 -31.87 17.49
N VAL A 429 -5.49 -31.55 18.73
CA VAL A 429 -4.53 -32.36 19.51
C VAL A 429 -5.06 -33.79 19.70
N VAL A 430 -6.36 -33.94 19.98
CA VAL A 430 -7.00 -35.26 20.10
C VAL A 430 -6.94 -36.00 18.77
N GLN A 431 -7.22 -35.35 17.63
CA GLN A 431 -7.09 -35.99 16.31
C GLN A 431 -5.67 -36.51 16.05
N HIS A 432 -4.64 -35.77 16.46
CA HIS A 432 -3.25 -36.27 16.39
C HIS A 432 -3.00 -37.44 17.34
N CYS A 433 -3.55 -37.41 18.56
CA CYS A 433 -3.49 -38.53 19.50
C CYS A 433 -4.17 -39.79 18.94
N LEU A 434 -5.26 -39.66 18.19
CA LEU A 434 -5.98 -40.77 17.56
C LEU A 434 -5.21 -41.38 16.38
N ARG A 435 -4.47 -40.57 15.62
CA ARG A 435 -3.58 -41.05 14.54
C ARG A 435 -2.38 -41.82 15.09
N SER A 436 -1.87 -41.44 16.26
CA SER A 436 -0.83 -42.21 16.96
C SER A 436 -1.46 -43.40 17.70
N LEU A 437 -1.27 -44.62 17.19
CA LEU A 437 -1.75 -45.84 17.85
C LEU A 437 -1.37 -45.88 19.34
N PRO A 438 -2.20 -46.50 20.21
CA PRO A 438 -1.90 -46.60 21.64
C PRO A 438 -0.59 -47.36 21.83
N VAL A 439 0.35 -46.70 22.49
CA VAL A 439 1.65 -47.22 22.89
C VAL A 439 1.44 -48.38 23.87
N GLN A 440 1.32 -49.61 23.37
CA GLN A 440 1.60 -50.82 24.15
C GLN A 440 3.04 -51.32 23.96
N THR A 441 3.78 -50.78 22.98
CA THR A 441 5.17 -51.18 22.72
C THR A 441 5.96 -50.03 22.12
N ILE A 442 6.53 -49.16 22.95
CA ILE A 442 7.72 -48.40 22.55
C ILE A 442 8.70 -48.39 23.72
N GLN A 443 9.50 -49.45 23.82
CA GLN A 443 10.73 -49.52 24.61
C GLN A 443 11.85 -48.64 24.01
N GLY A 444 11.51 -47.46 23.51
CA GLY A 444 12.41 -46.64 22.70
C GLY A 444 11.94 -45.22 22.42
N ALA A 445 11.00 -44.68 23.21
CA ALA A 445 10.75 -43.25 23.19
C ALA A 445 12.01 -42.60 23.76
N ARG A 446 12.87 -42.05 22.89
CA ARG A 446 14.00 -41.21 23.30
C ARG A 446 13.46 -40.25 24.36
N ALA A 447 14.15 -40.14 25.49
CA ALA A 447 13.80 -39.24 26.58
C ALA A 447 13.98 -37.79 26.11
N ILE A 448 13.05 -37.32 25.27
CA ILE A 448 12.96 -35.93 24.86
C ILE A 448 12.42 -35.18 26.07
N ASN A 449 13.13 -34.11 26.46
CA ASN A 449 12.73 -33.30 27.60
C ASN A 449 11.28 -32.81 27.41
N PRO A 450 10.40 -32.98 28.42
CA PRO A 450 8.99 -32.61 28.30
C PRO A 450 8.77 -31.12 28.03
N GLN A 451 9.70 -30.27 28.48
CA GLN A 451 9.70 -28.83 28.17
C GLN A 451 9.91 -28.54 26.68
N TRP A 452 10.82 -29.28 26.04
CA TRP A 452 11.10 -29.09 24.61
C TRP A 452 9.91 -29.48 23.73
N ILE A 453 9.14 -30.48 24.14
CA ILE A 453 7.90 -30.91 23.48
C ILE A 453 6.85 -29.80 23.51
N ILE A 454 6.73 -29.13 24.65
CA ILE A 454 5.78 -28.02 24.83
C ILE A 454 6.18 -26.84 23.94
N GLU A 455 7.47 -26.55 23.81
CA GLU A 455 7.98 -25.46 22.97
C GLU A 455 7.84 -25.76 21.47
N ASN A 456 7.99 -27.04 21.07
CA ASN A 456 8.03 -27.45 19.67
C ASN A 456 7.03 -28.57 19.34
N PRO A 457 5.71 -28.31 19.44
CA PRO A 457 4.68 -29.33 19.24
C PRO A 457 4.80 -30.00 17.87
N LYS A 458 4.94 -29.21 16.80
CA LYS A 458 4.95 -29.71 15.41
C LYS A 458 6.03 -30.76 15.15
N ALA A 459 7.25 -30.58 15.67
CA ALA A 459 8.37 -31.50 15.45
C ALA A 459 8.18 -32.85 16.16
N VAL A 460 7.27 -32.89 17.14
CA VAL A 460 7.07 -34.02 18.04
C VAL A 460 5.79 -34.80 17.70
N LEU A 461 4.85 -34.22 16.96
CA LEU A 461 3.57 -34.85 16.62
C LEU A 461 3.70 -36.09 15.72
N ASP A 462 4.81 -36.22 14.97
CA ASP A 462 5.11 -37.41 14.17
C ASP A 462 5.61 -38.59 15.03
N ILE A 463 6.04 -38.32 16.27
CA ILE A 463 6.54 -39.34 17.19
C ILE A 463 5.36 -39.91 17.98
N PRO A 464 5.10 -41.23 17.86
CA PRO A 464 3.97 -41.86 18.55
C PRO A 464 4.08 -41.71 20.08
N GLY A 465 2.96 -41.43 20.72
CA GLY A 465 2.86 -41.26 22.18
C GLY A 465 3.08 -39.84 22.70
N GLN A 466 3.79 -38.98 21.96
CA GLN A 466 4.14 -37.64 22.46
C GLN A 466 2.98 -36.64 22.42
N ALA A 467 2.04 -36.82 21.48
CA ALA A 467 0.79 -36.04 21.44
C ALA A 467 -0.01 -36.18 22.75
N TRP A 468 0.02 -37.35 23.40
CA TRP A 468 -0.64 -37.59 24.68
C TRP A 468 0.00 -36.82 25.84
N LEU A 469 1.32 -36.63 25.83
CA LEU A 469 2.03 -35.83 26.82
C LEU A 469 1.70 -34.34 26.68
N LEU A 470 1.61 -33.86 25.44
CA LEU A 470 1.19 -32.49 25.12
C LEU A 470 -0.26 -32.22 25.57
N LEU A 471 -1.18 -33.14 25.27
CA LEU A 471 -2.57 -33.06 25.72
C LEU A 471 -2.68 -32.99 27.25
N ARG A 472 -1.93 -33.84 27.96
CA ARG A 472 -1.86 -33.83 29.43
C ARG A 472 -1.35 -32.49 29.97
N HIS A 473 -0.36 -31.89 29.31
CA HIS A 473 0.16 -30.58 29.70
C HIS A 473 -0.89 -29.48 29.50
N TYR A 474 -1.55 -29.42 28.34
CA TYR A 474 -2.56 -28.40 28.07
C TYR A 474 -3.75 -28.50 29.02
N LEU A 475 -4.26 -29.70 29.32
CA LEU A 475 -5.34 -29.87 30.30
C LEU A 475 -4.95 -29.34 31.68
N LYS A 476 -3.73 -29.62 32.15
CA LYS A 476 -3.22 -29.09 33.43
C LYS A 476 -3.03 -27.56 33.42
N GLN A 477 -2.64 -26.99 32.28
CA GLN A 477 -2.36 -25.56 32.16
C GLN A 477 -3.65 -24.72 32.06
N TYR A 478 -4.65 -25.20 31.33
CA TYR A 478 -5.86 -24.45 30.99
C TYR A 478 -7.04 -24.71 31.94
N GLU A 479 -7.00 -25.80 32.71
CA GLU A 479 -7.99 -26.05 33.77
C GLU A 479 -7.32 -26.09 35.13
N LYS A 480 -6.75 -24.97 35.60
CA LYS A 480 -6.09 -24.93 36.91
C LYS A 480 -7.09 -24.93 38.08
N GLU A 481 -8.28 -24.39 37.87
CA GLU A 481 -9.30 -24.25 38.90
C GLU A 481 -10.09 -25.54 39.09
N ARG A 482 -10.33 -25.91 40.36
CA ARG A 482 -11.13 -27.09 40.71
C ARG A 482 -12.57 -26.90 40.20
N GLY A 483 -13.10 -27.89 39.49
CA GLY A 483 -14.45 -27.88 38.92
C GLY A 483 -14.54 -27.37 37.48
N THR A 484 -13.45 -26.86 36.89
CA THR A 484 -13.41 -26.63 35.44
C THR A 484 -13.13 -27.96 34.74
N THR A 485 -14.11 -28.43 33.95
CA THR A 485 -14.07 -29.74 33.26
C THR A 485 -14.39 -29.68 31.77
N ARG A 486 -14.55 -28.47 31.21
CA ARG A 486 -14.97 -28.25 29.82
C ARG A 486 -14.06 -28.99 28.82
N TYR A 487 -12.75 -28.88 28.97
CA TYR A 487 -11.78 -29.54 28.08
C TYR A 487 -11.64 -31.02 28.40
N HIS A 488 -11.72 -31.46 29.67
CA HIS A 488 -11.78 -32.89 29.98
C HIS A 488 -13.01 -33.56 29.35
N ARG A 489 -14.18 -32.92 29.39
CA ARG A 489 -15.41 -33.38 28.73
C ARG A 489 -15.24 -33.44 27.22
N LEU A 490 -14.73 -32.38 26.60
CA LEU A 490 -14.51 -32.32 25.16
C LEU A 490 -13.56 -33.43 24.71
N VAL A 491 -12.40 -33.56 25.35
CA VAL A 491 -11.40 -34.60 25.05
C VAL A 491 -11.98 -35.99 25.23
N ALA A 492 -12.62 -36.27 26.38
CA ALA A 492 -13.19 -37.58 26.67
C ALA A 492 -14.32 -37.94 25.69
N SER A 493 -15.21 -36.99 25.38
CA SER A 493 -16.30 -37.20 24.42
C SER A 493 -15.77 -37.52 23.02
N LYS A 494 -14.75 -36.79 22.53
CA LYS A 494 -14.14 -37.06 21.22
C LYS A 494 -13.41 -38.40 21.18
N LEU A 495 -12.69 -38.78 22.24
CA LEU A 495 -12.05 -40.10 22.31
C LEU A 495 -13.08 -41.23 22.27
N LEU A 496 -14.13 -41.11 23.09
CA LEU A 496 -15.19 -42.12 23.18
C LEU A 496 -16.03 -42.19 21.89
N CYS A 497 -16.35 -41.06 21.25
CA CYS A 497 -17.01 -41.01 19.94
C CYS A 497 -16.24 -41.79 18.87
N ASN A 498 -14.90 -41.72 18.88
CA ASN A 498 -14.05 -42.45 17.94
C ASN A 498 -13.77 -43.90 18.37
N GLY A 499 -14.43 -44.39 19.43
CA GLY A 499 -14.33 -45.77 19.91
C GLY A 499 -13.13 -46.06 20.82
N PHE A 500 -12.28 -45.08 21.12
CA PHE A 500 -11.09 -45.28 21.94
C PHE A 500 -11.41 -45.43 23.44
N LEU A 501 -10.53 -46.12 24.17
CA LEU A 501 -10.58 -46.18 25.62
C LEU A 501 -9.87 -44.96 26.23
N LEU A 502 -10.44 -44.40 27.30
CA LEU A 502 -9.80 -43.31 28.03
C LEU A 502 -8.49 -43.79 28.69
N PRO A 503 -7.37 -43.05 28.53
CA PRO A 503 -6.11 -43.35 29.20
C PRO A 503 -6.24 -43.29 30.74
N PRO A 504 -5.46 -44.08 31.49
CA PRO A 504 -5.55 -44.13 32.95
C PRO A 504 -5.28 -42.76 33.60
N TRP A 505 -4.27 -42.03 33.13
CA TRP A 505 -3.95 -40.70 33.64
C TRP A 505 -5.09 -39.68 33.44
N LEU A 506 -5.89 -39.83 32.37
CA LEU A 506 -7.02 -38.94 32.08
C LEU A 506 -8.19 -39.28 33.00
N ILE A 507 -8.42 -40.56 33.25
CA ILE A 507 -9.43 -41.04 34.20
C ILE A 507 -9.10 -40.54 35.61
N GLU A 508 -7.85 -40.70 36.07
CA GLU A 508 -7.39 -40.21 37.37
C GLU A 508 -7.59 -38.70 37.51
N SER A 509 -7.12 -37.93 36.53
CA SER A 509 -7.28 -36.46 36.50
C SER A 509 -8.75 -36.02 36.51
N TYR A 510 -9.63 -36.76 35.83
CA TYR A 510 -11.05 -36.42 35.76
C TYR A 510 -11.83 -36.86 37.02
N LYS A 511 -11.46 -37.99 37.64
CA LYS A 511 -12.02 -38.45 38.93
C LYS A 511 -11.80 -37.42 40.04
N GLU A 512 -10.62 -36.82 40.11
CA GLU A 512 -10.30 -35.78 41.09
C GLU A 512 -11.11 -34.48 40.90
N ARG A 513 -11.64 -34.23 39.70
CA ARG A 513 -12.34 -32.99 39.34
C ARG A 513 -13.86 -33.12 39.39
N ASP A 514 -14.41 -34.07 38.66
CA ASP A 514 -15.84 -34.34 38.55
C ASP A 514 -16.11 -35.80 38.13
N ALA A 515 -16.08 -36.69 39.13
CA ALA A 515 -16.43 -38.09 38.93
C ALA A 515 -17.89 -38.31 38.46
N PRO A 516 -18.91 -37.59 38.95
CA PRO A 516 -20.28 -37.68 38.43
C PRO A 516 -20.42 -37.38 36.93
N GLU A 517 -19.71 -36.36 36.40
CA GLU A 517 -19.70 -36.06 34.96
C GLU A 517 -19.02 -37.17 34.15
N LEU A 518 -17.87 -37.67 34.61
CA LEU A 518 -17.18 -38.80 33.99
C LEU A 518 -18.08 -40.06 33.90
N LEU A 519 -18.80 -40.40 34.97
CA LEU A 519 -19.72 -41.53 34.99
C LEU A 519 -20.86 -41.36 33.98
N ARG A 520 -21.45 -40.16 33.91
CA ARG A 520 -22.49 -39.84 32.91
C ARG A 520 -21.98 -40.01 31.49
N LEU A 521 -20.74 -39.57 31.21
CA LEU A 521 -20.11 -39.74 29.89
C LEU A 521 -19.90 -41.23 29.57
N LEU A 522 -19.33 -42.01 30.48
CA LEU A 522 -19.09 -43.44 30.24
C LEU A 522 -20.39 -44.22 29.98
N ILE A 523 -21.46 -43.90 30.72
CA ILE A 523 -22.80 -44.48 30.51
C ILE A 523 -23.33 -44.08 29.12
N ALA A 524 -23.23 -42.80 28.74
CA ALA A 524 -23.71 -42.31 27.46
C ALA A 524 -23.02 -42.99 26.26
N TYR A 525 -21.73 -43.33 26.40
CA TYR A 525 -20.95 -44.04 25.37
C TYR A 525 -20.91 -45.57 25.55
N SER A 526 -21.82 -46.16 26.34
CA SER A 526 -21.96 -47.61 26.54
C SER A 526 -20.73 -48.33 27.14
N ARG A 527 -19.83 -47.61 27.81
CA ARG A 527 -18.66 -48.19 28.51
C ARG A 527 -19.04 -48.62 29.93
N LEU A 528 -19.96 -49.58 30.02
CA LEU A 528 -20.62 -49.96 31.28
C LEU A 528 -19.67 -50.60 32.31
N GLU A 529 -18.74 -51.47 31.91
CA GLU A 529 -17.79 -52.14 32.83
C GLU A 529 -16.87 -51.14 33.56
N LYS A 530 -16.27 -50.21 32.82
CA LYS A 530 -15.43 -49.17 33.43
C LYS A 530 -16.26 -48.23 34.30
N ALA A 531 -17.50 -47.94 33.91
CA ALA A 531 -18.40 -47.13 34.71
C ALA A 531 -18.77 -47.85 36.03
N THR A 532 -18.95 -49.18 36.03
CA THR A 532 -19.17 -49.97 37.25
C THR A 532 -17.96 -49.95 38.16
N ASP A 533 -16.76 -50.16 37.61
CA ASP A 533 -15.53 -50.19 38.41
C ASP A 533 -15.30 -48.83 39.11
N ILE A 534 -15.45 -47.73 38.36
CA ILE A 534 -15.32 -46.37 38.90
C ILE A 534 -16.43 -46.06 39.92
N SER A 535 -17.65 -46.57 39.70
CA SER A 535 -18.76 -46.39 40.65
C SER A 535 -18.49 -47.09 41.97
N ILE A 536 -17.93 -48.31 41.94
CA ILE A 536 -17.55 -49.05 43.15
C ILE A 536 -16.42 -48.32 43.88
N GLU A 537 -15.39 -47.89 43.17
CA GLU A 537 -14.29 -47.11 43.74
C GLU A 537 -14.80 -45.79 44.35
N TYR A 538 -15.78 -45.13 43.73
CA TYR A 538 -16.34 -43.89 44.24
C TYR A 538 -17.16 -44.11 45.52
N ILE A 539 -17.94 -45.19 45.59
CA ILE A 539 -18.63 -45.60 46.81
C ILE A 539 -17.62 -45.88 47.93
N ASP A 540 -16.55 -46.63 47.63
CA ASP A 540 -15.48 -46.91 48.58
C ASP A 540 -14.77 -45.62 49.06
N ALA A 541 -14.56 -44.64 48.17
CA ALA A 541 -14.00 -43.34 48.50
C ALA A 541 -14.88 -42.52 49.45
N VAL A 542 -16.20 -42.51 49.23
CA VAL A 542 -17.16 -41.88 50.14
C VAL A 542 -17.20 -42.59 51.50
N LEU A 543 -17.04 -43.92 51.53
CA LEU A 543 -16.91 -44.72 52.75
C LEU A 543 -15.54 -44.55 53.44
N GLY A 544 -14.62 -43.76 52.88
CA GLY A 544 -13.34 -43.39 53.47
C GLY A 544 -12.11 -44.11 52.91
N LYS A 545 -12.27 -45.03 51.95
CA LYS A 545 -11.16 -45.74 51.29
C LYS A 545 -10.75 -45.00 50.02
N GLY A 546 -9.63 -44.27 50.05
CA GLY A 546 -9.10 -43.62 48.84
C GLY A 546 -9.82 -42.33 48.45
N LYS A 547 -10.29 -41.55 49.43
CA LYS A 547 -10.92 -40.23 49.25
C LYS A 547 -10.11 -39.25 48.38
N GLU A 548 -8.78 -39.37 48.40
CA GLU A 548 -7.85 -38.51 47.67
C GLU A 548 -7.99 -38.68 46.15
N TYR A 549 -8.25 -39.90 45.67
CA TYR A 549 -8.38 -40.20 44.24
C TYR A 549 -9.62 -39.57 43.58
N PHE A 550 -10.58 -39.09 44.38
CA PHE A 550 -11.82 -38.46 43.92
C PHE A 550 -11.93 -36.99 44.35
N GLY A 551 -10.83 -36.39 44.85
CA GLY A 551 -10.81 -34.99 45.27
C GLY A 551 -11.75 -34.66 46.44
N LEU A 552 -12.21 -35.66 47.19
CA LEU A 552 -13.15 -35.49 48.30
C LEU A 552 -12.44 -34.95 49.54
N THR A 553 -12.95 -33.85 50.10
CA THR A 553 -12.39 -33.21 51.32
C THR A 553 -12.74 -33.95 52.61
N SER A 554 -13.81 -34.72 52.59
CA SER A 554 -14.34 -35.46 53.75
C SER A 554 -14.85 -36.82 53.30
N SER A 555 -15.03 -37.72 54.25
CA SER A 555 -15.69 -39.02 54.08
C SER A 555 -16.98 -39.05 54.89
N LEU A 556 -17.80 -40.06 54.68
CA LEU A 556 -19.04 -40.28 55.43
C LEU A 556 -18.73 -40.57 56.92
N HIS A 557 -18.71 -39.53 57.75
CA HIS A 557 -18.51 -39.62 59.20
C HIS A 557 -19.52 -38.70 59.90
N ALA A 558 -19.87 -39.00 61.16
CA ALA A 558 -20.89 -38.24 61.89
C ALA A 558 -20.47 -36.78 62.20
N SER A 559 -19.16 -36.50 62.20
CA SER A 559 -18.56 -35.20 62.54
C SER A 559 -18.05 -34.40 61.32
N SER A 560 -18.17 -34.93 60.10
CA SER A 560 -17.70 -34.29 58.88
C SER A 560 -18.86 -33.72 58.05
N PRO A 561 -18.61 -32.75 57.15
CA PRO A 561 -19.63 -32.27 56.24
C PRO A 561 -20.18 -33.40 55.36
N PRO A 562 -21.47 -33.34 54.96
CA PRO A 562 -22.12 -34.41 54.21
C PRO A 562 -21.52 -34.56 52.81
N VAL A 563 -21.21 -35.81 52.43
CA VAL A 563 -20.74 -36.19 51.10
C VAL A 563 -21.84 -37.00 50.41
N TRP A 564 -22.28 -36.51 49.25
CA TRP A 564 -23.40 -37.09 48.52
C TRP A 564 -22.94 -37.89 47.30
N LEU A 565 -23.61 -39.01 47.06
CA LEU A 565 -23.42 -39.81 45.85
C LEU A 565 -24.41 -39.39 44.75
N PRO A 566 -24.04 -39.50 43.46
CA PRO A 566 -24.92 -39.20 42.34
C PRO A 566 -25.90 -40.36 42.11
N HIS A 567 -26.89 -40.50 42.99
CA HIS A 567 -27.87 -41.60 42.99
C HIS A 567 -28.55 -41.78 41.63
N THR A 568 -28.96 -40.70 40.96
CA THR A 568 -29.58 -40.75 39.64
C THR A 568 -28.67 -41.36 38.56
N THR A 569 -27.37 -41.16 38.67
CA THR A 569 -26.39 -41.70 37.71
C THR A 569 -26.18 -43.19 37.97
N PHE A 570 -26.16 -43.62 39.23
CA PHE A 570 -26.10 -45.03 39.60
C PHE A 570 -27.38 -45.78 39.23
N ASP A 571 -28.56 -45.20 39.44
CA ASP A 571 -29.83 -45.81 39.04
C ASP A 571 -29.88 -46.04 37.52
N ARG A 572 -29.45 -45.05 36.74
CA ARG A 572 -29.34 -45.17 35.26
C ARG A 572 -28.36 -46.28 34.86
N LEU A 573 -27.23 -46.38 35.55
CA LEU A 573 -26.24 -47.42 35.28
C LEU A 573 -26.75 -48.81 35.67
N LEU A 574 -27.46 -48.96 36.78
CA LEU A 574 -28.11 -50.20 37.19
C LEU A 574 -29.17 -50.65 36.17
N VAL A 575 -29.98 -49.72 35.66
CA VAL A 575 -30.95 -50.01 34.59
C VAL A 575 -30.23 -50.44 33.31
N ALA A 576 -29.17 -49.74 32.91
CA ALA A 576 -28.38 -50.10 31.73
C ALA A 576 -27.75 -51.50 31.85
N LEU A 577 -27.19 -51.85 33.03
CA LEU A 577 -26.61 -53.17 33.29
C LEU A 577 -27.64 -54.30 33.26
N LYS A 578 -28.84 -54.07 33.84
CA LYS A 578 -29.95 -55.04 33.78
C LYS A 578 -30.40 -55.32 32.35
N SER A 579 -30.37 -54.30 31.49
CA SER A 579 -30.77 -54.45 30.09
C SER A 579 -29.76 -55.20 29.21
N SER A 580 -28.50 -55.33 29.68
CA SER A 580 -27.43 -56.01 28.95
C SER A 580 -27.23 -57.46 29.42
N ALA A 581 -27.46 -58.42 28.54
CA ALA A 581 -27.47 -59.86 28.85
C ALA A 581 -26.16 -60.43 29.43
N ASN A 582 -25.02 -59.76 29.25
CA ASN A 582 -23.70 -60.25 29.66
C ASN A 582 -23.10 -59.55 30.90
N MET A 583 -23.84 -58.65 31.57
CA MET A 583 -23.29 -57.80 32.66
C MET A 583 -23.91 -58.07 34.04
N GLU A 584 -24.54 -59.22 34.23
CA GLU A 584 -25.24 -59.56 35.48
C GLU A 584 -24.29 -59.61 36.70
N SER A 585 -23.05 -60.06 36.50
CA SER A 585 -22.01 -60.07 37.55
C SER A 585 -21.62 -58.65 37.99
N GLN A 586 -21.54 -57.69 37.07
CA GLN A 586 -21.23 -56.30 37.37
C GLN A 586 -22.41 -55.59 38.05
N TYR A 587 -23.64 -55.92 37.65
CA TYR A 587 -24.86 -55.47 38.33
C TYR A 587 -24.88 -55.90 39.81
N GLN A 588 -24.63 -57.18 40.09
CA GLN A 588 -24.65 -57.72 41.45
C GLN A 588 -23.57 -57.07 42.34
N LYS A 589 -22.36 -56.84 41.81
CA LYS A 589 -21.27 -56.17 42.54
C LYS A 589 -21.65 -54.76 42.97
N LEU A 590 -22.20 -53.97 42.06
CA LEU A 590 -22.60 -52.60 42.37
C LEU A 590 -23.80 -52.54 43.31
N ASP A 591 -24.83 -53.36 43.11
CA ASP A 591 -26.01 -53.43 43.98
C ASP A 591 -25.64 -53.83 45.41
N HIS A 592 -24.72 -54.79 45.58
CA HIS A 592 -24.21 -55.17 46.90
C HIS A 592 -23.48 -54.02 47.59
N LYS A 593 -22.60 -53.32 46.86
CA LYS A 593 -21.87 -52.14 47.38
C LYS A 593 -22.78 -50.98 47.75
N LEU A 594 -23.82 -50.72 46.96
CA LEU A 594 -24.82 -49.69 47.28
C LEU A 594 -25.61 -50.05 48.54
N LYS A 595 -25.98 -51.32 48.73
CA LYS A 595 -26.63 -51.79 49.96
C LYS A 595 -25.73 -51.60 51.19
N ASP A 596 -24.43 -51.84 51.06
CA ASP A 596 -23.47 -51.60 52.14
C ASP A 596 -23.30 -50.10 52.46
N TYR A 597 -23.33 -49.25 51.43
CA TYR A 597 -23.38 -47.80 51.61
C TYR A 597 -24.64 -47.35 52.35
N PHE A 598 -25.83 -47.82 51.97
CA PHE A 598 -27.07 -47.43 52.67
C PHE A 598 -27.08 -47.88 54.14
N LYS A 599 -26.58 -49.09 54.45
CA LYS A 599 -26.44 -49.56 55.84
C LYS A 599 -25.50 -48.68 56.68
N THR A 600 -24.40 -48.22 56.09
CA THR A 600 -23.45 -47.34 56.79
C THR A 600 -23.98 -45.92 56.93
N LEU A 601 -24.71 -45.42 55.93
CA LEU A 601 -25.42 -44.15 55.99
C LEU A 601 -26.51 -44.13 57.08
N GLU A 602 -27.29 -45.20 57.22
CA GLU A 602 -28.24 -45.36 58.32
C GLU A 602 -27.55 -45.27 59.69
N ARG A 603 -26.43 -45.98 59.87
CA ARG A 603 -25.63 -45.93 61.12
C ARG A 603 -25.09 -44.54 61.42
N VAL A 604 -24.55 -43.84 60.42
CA VAL A 604 -24.02 -42.47 60.58
C VAL A 604 -25.15 -41.48 60.87
N SER A 605 -26.30 -41.62 60.21
CA SER A 605 -27.48 -40.77 60.46
C SER A 605 -28.04 -40.94 61.87
N LEU A 606 -28.02 -42.15 62.42
CA LEU A 606 -28.39 -42.44 63.80
C LEU A 606 -27.38 -41.85 64.80
N ALA A 607 -26.09 -41.83 64.44
CA ALA A 607 -25.03 -41.25 65.25
C ALA A 607 -25.01 -39.71 65.21
N MET A 608 -25.48 -39.07 64.14
CA MET A 608 -25.67 -37.60 64.08
C MET A 608 -26.90 -37.10 64.86
N ARG A 609 -27.89 -37.98 65.11
CA ARG A 609 -29.12 -37.65 65.87
C ARG A 609 -28.95 -37.78 67.38
N ARG A 610 -27.85 -38.38 67.84
CA ARG A 610 -27.42 -38.44 69.24
C ARG A 610 -26.42 -37.34 69.50
#